data_AF-R7N4N0-F1
#
_entry.id   AF-R7N4N0-F1
#
_cell.length_a   1.000
_cell.length_b   1.000
_cell.length_c   1.000
_cell.angle_alpha   90.00
_cell.angle_beta   90.00
_cell.angle_gamma   90.00
#
_symmetry.space_group_name_H-M   'P 1'
#
loop_
_entity.id
_entity.type
_entity.pdbx_description
1 polymer ?
#
loop_
_entity_poly.entity_id
_entity_poly.type
_entity_poly.pdbx_seq_one_letter_code
_entity_poly.pdbx_strand_id
1 'polypeptide(L)' 'MWKYEKRLQFPVNIKNPNATLAQAIMSQYGGPDGELGASMRYLSQRYSMPYREVAAILTDIGTEELVH' A
#
# COMPACT_ATOMS: atom_id res chain seq x y z
N MET A 1 -5.59 11.79 10.77
CA MET A 1 -5.28 12.77 9.70
C MET A 1 -4.01 12.29 9.02
N TRP A 2 -3.95 12.33 7.69
CA TRP A 2 -2.79 11.86 6.94
C TRP A 2 -1.69 12.93 6.87
N LYS A 3 -0.44 12.49 6.90
CA LYS A 3 0.73 13.31 6.60
C LYS A 3 1.55 12.57 5.55
N TYR A 4 1.86 13.26 4.46
CA TYR A 4 2.74 12.73 3.43
C TYR A 4 4.19 13.14 3.72
N GLU A 5 5.11 12.20 3.56
CA GLU A 5 6.55 12.39 3.60
C GLU A 5 7.11 11.95 2.24
N LYS A 6 8.04 12.72 1.67
CA LYS A 6 8.56 12.47 0.32
C LYS A 6 9.53 11.29 0.29
N ARG A 7 10.07 10.90 1.44
CA ARG A 7 10.97 9.74 1.58
C ARG A 7 10.19 8.44 1.43
N LEU A 8 10.78 7.47 0.74
CA LEU A 8 10.26 6.11 0.64
C LEU A 8 10.47 5.36 1.96
N GLN A 9 9.59 4.40 2.27
CA GLN A 9 9.76 3.51 3.44
C GLN A 9 11.03 2.67 3.32
N PHE A 10 11.38 2.27 2.09
CA PHE A 10 12.63 1.57 1.79
C PHE A 10 13.35 2.21 0.59
N PRO A 11 14.69 2.38 0.62
CA PRO A 11 15.43 2.98 -0.48
C PRO A 11 15.41 2.08 -1.72
N VAL A 12 15.12 2.68 -2.88
CA VAL A 12 15.14 1.99 -4.18
C VAL A 12 16.49 2.20 -4.86
N ASN A 13 17.05 1.13 -5.44
CA ASN A 13 18.33 1.15 -6.16
C ASN A 13 18.24 0.41 -7.50
N ILE A 14 17.76 1.11 -8.54
CA ILE A 14 17.62 0.57 -9.90
C ILE A 14 18.83 1.00 -10.74
N LYS A 15 19.57 0.03 -11.28
CA LYS A 15 20.79 0.30 -12.08
C LYS A 15 20.54 0.47 -13.57
N ASN A 16 19.54 -0.23 -14.11
CA ASN A 16 19.23 -0.25 -15.54
C ASN A 16 17.70 -0.23 -15.75
N PRO A 17 17.19 0.50 -16.77
CA PRO A 17 15.79 0.41 -17.16
C PRO A 17 15.42 -1.00 -17.67
N ASN A 18 14.23 -1.48 -17.32
CA ASN A 18 13.67 -2.73 -17.84
C ASN A 18 12.16 -2.62 -17.99
N ALA A 19 11.68 -2.45 -19.23
CA ALA A 19 10.27 -2.24 -19.53
C ALA A 19 9.39 -3.48 -19.23
N THR A 20 9.89 -4.69 -19.49
CA THR A 20 9.17 -5.93 -19.22
C THR A 20 8.96 -6.12 -17.73
N LEU A 21 9.98 -5.87 -16.91
CA LEU A 21 9.85 -5.92 -15.46
C LEU A 21 8.92 -4.83 -14.93
N ALA A 22 8.99 -3.60 -15.47
CA ALA A 22 8.08 -2.54 -15.10
C ALA A 22 6.62 -2.92 -15.37
N GLN A 23 6.33 -3.56 -16.52
CA GLN A 23 5.00 -4.06 -16.83
C GLN A 23 4.54 -5.15 -15.83
N ALA A 24 5.43 -6.03 -15.39
CA ALA A 24 5.11 -7.00 -14.34
C ALA A 24 4.83 -6.32 -12.99
N ILE A 25 5.62 -5.30 -12.60
CA ILE A 25 5.43 -4.54 -11.36
C ILE A 25 4.09 -3.80 -11.34
N MET A 26 3.59 -3.34 -12.51
CA MET A 26 2.26 -2.72 -12.58
C MET A 26 1.14 -3.63 -12.07
N SER A 27 1.30 -4.96 -12.13
CA SER A 27 0.33 -5.89 -11.55
C SER A 27 0.27 -5.81 -10.02
N GLN A 28 1.40 -5.53 -9.35
CA GLN A 28 1.43 -5.29 -7.91
C GLN A 28 0.93 -3.88 -7.57
N TYR A 29 1.13 -2.89 -8.44
CA TYR A 29 0.63 -1.53 -8.19
C TYR A 29 -0.91 -1.43 -8.30
N GLY A 30 -1.50 -1.94 -9.39
CA GLY A 30 -2.91 -1.73 -9.72
C GLY A 30 -3.68 -2.97 -10.16
N GLY A 31 -3.09 -4.16 -10.05
CA GLY A 31 -3.77 -5.42 -10.33
C GLY A 31 -4.79 -5.78 -9.25
N PRO A 32 -5.57 -6.86 -9.46
CA PRO A 32 -6.62 -7.30 -8.54
C PRO A 32 -6.10 -7.64 -7.13
N ASP A 33 -4.87 -8.16 -7.06
CA ASP A 33 -4.16 -8.50 -5.83
C ASP A 33 -3.03 -7.51 -5.52
N GLY A 34 -3.12 -6.28 -6.04
CA GLY A 34 -2.12 -5.23 -5.85
C GLY A 34 -2.31 -4.39 -4.59
N GLU A 35 -1.28 -3.60 -4.28
CA GLU A 35 -1.14 -2.79 -3.06
C GLU A 35 -2.20 -1.69 -2.96
N LEU A 36 -2.60 -1.09 -4.09
CA LEU A 36 -3.72 -0.15 -4.11
C LEU A 36 -5.03 -0.82 -3.68
N GLY A 37 -5.26 -2.07 -4.09
CA GLY A 37 -6.41 -2.85 -3.67
C GLY A 37 -6.35 -3.21 -2.19
N ALA A 38 -5.18 -3.63 -1.70
CA ALA A 38 -4.95 -3.98 -0.30
C ALA A 38 -5.15 -2.78 0.63
N SER A 39 -4.46 -1.66 0.38
CA SER A 39 -4.57 -0.41 1.14
C SER A 39 -6.02 0.07 1.24
N MET A 40 -6.73 0.18 0.12
CA MET A 40 -8.12 0.64 0.10
C MET A 40 -9.06 -0.32 0.82
N ARG A 41 -8.80 -1.63 0.77
CA ARG A 41 -9.58 -2.63 1.50
C ARG A 41 -9.44 -2.47 3.00
N TYR A 42 -8.22 -2.39 3.53
CA TYR A 42 -8.01 -2.24 4.97
C TYR A 42 -8.53 -0.88 5.49
N LEU A 43 -8.27 0.19 4.73
CA LEU A 43 -8.73 1.54 5.10
C LEU A 43 -10.24 1.73 4.99
N SER A 44 -10.95 0.96 4.16
CA SER A 44 -12.40 0.96 4.13
C SER A 44 -12.99 0.11 5.26
N GLN A 45 -12.42 -1.07 5.53
CA GLN A 45 -12.87 -1.97 6.60
C GLN A 45 -12.80 -1.32 7.99
N ARG A 46 -11.83 -0.42 8.25
CA ARG A 46 -11.70 0.24 9.55
C ARG A 46 -12.95 1.05 9.97
N TYR A 47 -13.72 1.56 9.01
CA TYR A 47 -14.88 2.41 9.31
C TYR A 47 -16.10 1.62 9.81
N SER A 48 -16.18 0.33 9.51
CA SER A 48 -17.26 -0.56 9.94
C SER A 48 -16.81 -1.60 10.97
N MET A 49 -15.54 -1.60 11.36
CA MET A 49 -14.97 -2.57 12.30
C MET A 49 -15.50 -2.33 13.72
N PRO A 50 -16.19 -3.31 14.35
CA PRO A 50 -16.78 -3.15 15.68
C PRO A 50 -15.75 -3.13 16.82
N TYR A 51 -14.57 -3.70 16.60
CA TYR A 51 -13.50 -3.77 17.60
C TYR A 51 -12.46 -2.68 17.38
N ARG A 52 -12.26 -1.83 18.40
CA ARG A 52 -11.38 -0.65 18.28
C ARG A 52 -9.93 -1.03 18.02
N GLU A 53 -9.47 -2.11 18.63
CA GLU A 53 -8.12 -2.67 18.49
C GLU A 53 -7.90 -3.15 17.06
N VAL A 54 -8.89 -3.79 16.45
CA VAL A 54 -8.81 -4.25 15.06
C VAL A 54 -8.88 -3.06 14.09
N ALA A 55 -9.69 -2.04 14.38
CA ALA A 55 -9.73 -0.82 13.57
C ALA A 55 -8.37 -0.08 13.57
N ALA A 56 -7.63 -0.14 14.68
CA ALA A 56 -6.26 0.37 14.77
C ALA A 56 -5.32 -0.45 13.87
N ILE A 57 -5.35 -1.79 13.98
CA ILE A 57 -4.52 -2.68 13.14
C ILE A 57 -4.81 -2.46 11.64
N LEU A 58 -6.07 -2.35 11.24
CA LEU A 58 -6.46 -2.06 9.85
C LEU A 58 -5.97 -0.69 9.39
N THR A 59 -5.88 0.28 10.31
CA THR A 59 -5.32 1.59 10.02
C THR A 59 -3.80 1.52 9.83
N ASP A 60 -3.10 0.76 10.67
CA ASP A 60 -1.65 0.59 10.59
C ASP A 60 -1.27 -0.13 9.30
N ILE A 61 -1.87 -1.29 9.03
CA ILE A 61 -1.62 -2.07 7.80
C ILE A 61 -2.02 -1.25 6.58
N GLY A 62 -3.24 -0.70 6.54
CA GLY A 62 -3.69 0.10 5.39
C GLY A 62 -2.85 1.36 5.14
N THR A 63 -2.15 1.88 6.15
CA THR A 63 -1.19 2.98 6.00
C THR A 63 0.14 2.50 5.42
N GLU A 64 0.61 1.33 5.84
CA GLU A 64 1.81 0.68 5.30
C GLU A 64 1.64 0.32 3.82
N GLU A 65 0.51 -0.28 3.44
CA GLU A 65 0.21 -0.63 2.03
C GLU A 65 0.13 0.58 1.09
N LEU A 66 -0.05 1.81 1.60
CA LEU A 66 0.01 3.02 0.77
C LEU A 66 1.44 3.41 0.38
N VAL A 67 2.45 2.79 1.00
CA VAL A 67 3.87 3.07 0.76
C VAL A 67 4.57 1.92 0.01
N HIS A 68 3.92 0.76 -0.10
CA HIS A 68 4.31 -0.34 -0.98
C HIS A 68 4.10 0.04 -2.45
#